data_AF-A0ABD2GQ25-F1
#
_entry.id   AF-A0ABD2GQ25-F1
#
_cell.length_a   1.000
_cell.length_b   1.000
_cell.length_c   1.000
_cell.angle_alpha   90.00
_cell.angle_beta   90.00
_cell.angle_gamma   90.00
#
_symmetry.space_group_name_H-M   'P 1'
#
loop_
_entity.id
_entity.type
_entity.pdbx_description
1 polymer ?
#
loop_
_entity_poly.entity_id
_entity_poly.type
_entity_poly.pdbx_seq_one_letter_code
_entity_poly.pdbx_strand_id
1 'polypeptide(L)'
;MAARGLRRAVLSARNFRSLWSSVEGKRSACWVMSPSPPESIGENTQRGRGGRGGENTQRGRGGENTQRGRGVLWAAIAFSLFSSSDEDRRDEAQRKEDEIILLLKKAKLSLSRDQLEAASVFLHQALALAHQTHNHQAIIYCYSLMANLAFVQGHLDHAEKLFKAAMSFMLSGGTPEDDNAVIEMSLKLATIYAEQNKTELAEHGFRFCLESLQEKLQRKEKAEPTGEEAEPTGEEAEPTGEEAEPTEQRKDSRLLLGLCFDSRARYRASRRRLQEAERDYREALKICEEEQGHTHPQTLVLMSDLATILDLQGRHDDALQLVQHAVELSRSVTHPDLQVLLGNMAGILLHTGRLEDSVRFYQEALSLALQAKDQEAVHAIQEGLKEVKKRREEKKKKEEEEEKEEE
;
A
#
# COMPACT_ATOMS: atom_id res chain seq x y z
N MET A 1 12.90 30.64 11.81
CA MET A 1 11.93 29.78 12.53
C MET A 1 10.63 29.53 11.76
N ALA A 2 10.22 30.38 10.79
CA ALA A 2 9.02 30.15 9.96
C ALA A 2 9.12 28.98 8.95
N ALA A 3 10.33 28.63 8.47
CA ALA A 3 10.58 27.46 7.63
C ALA A 3 10.44 26.10 8.33
N ARG A 4 10.07 26.08 9.63
CA ARG A 4 9.88 24.86 10.45
C ARG A 4 8.44 24.34 10.46
N GLY A 5 7.45 25.19 10.14
CA GLY A 5 6.02 24.81 10.15
C GLY A 5 5.55 24.14 8.86
N LEU A 6 5.94 24.67 7.69
CA LEU A 6 5.48 24.16 6.40
C LEU A 6 6.02 22.77 6.04
N ARG A 7 7.28 22.50 6.41
CA ARG A 7 7.97 21.25 6.01
C ARG A 7 7.49 20.00 6.77
N ARG A 8 6.78 20.18 7.89
CA ARG A 8 6.25 19.07 8.70
C ARG A 8 4.83 18.68 8.30
N ALA A 9 4.04 19.63 7.80
CA ALA A 9 2.65 19.39 7.42
C ALA A 9 2.51 18.71 6.05
N VAL A 10 3.26 19.16 5.03
CA VAL A 10 3.11 18.69 3.64
C VAL A 10 3.62 17.25 3.40
N LEU A 11 4.54 16.76 4.24
CA LEU A 11 5.21 15.46 4.05
C LEU A 11 4.60 14.30 4.87
N SER A 12 3.76 14.57 5.87
CA SER A 12 3.31 13.55 6.84
C SER A 12 1.90 13.02 6.58
N ALA A 13 0.89 13.88 6.33
CA ALA A 13 -0.50 13.43 6.24
C ALA A 13 -0.89 12.92 4.84
N ARG A 14 -0.60 13.71 3.80
CA ARG A 14 -0.93 13.36 2.42
C ARG A 14 -0.18 12.12 1.92
N ASN A 15 1.08 11.96 2.30
CA ASN A 15 1.89 10.83 1.86
C ASN A 15 1.60 9.53 2.62
N PHE A 16 1.03 9.58 3.83
CA PHE A 16 0.50 8.36 4.47
C PHE A 16 -0.81 7.92 3.79
N ARG A 17 -1.66 8.86 3.38
CA ARG A 17 -2.88 8.59 2.59
C ARG A 17 -2.55 8.09 1.16
N SER A 18 -1.45 8.54 0.54
CA SER A 18 -0.98 8.06 -0.77
C SER A 18 -0.23 6.72 -0.69
N LEU A 19 0.64 6.53 0.33
CA LEU A 19 1.22 5.22 0.70
C LEU A 19 0.12 4.17 0.86
N TRP A 20 -0.99 4.56 1.50
CA TRP A 20 -2.18 3.75 1.72
C TRP A 20 -2.96 3.45 0.43
N SER A 21 -3.21 4.47 -0.41
CA SER A 21 -3.97 4.30 -1.67
C SER A 21 -3.24 3.44 -2.71
N SER A 22 -1.91 3.56 -2.80
CA SER A 22 -1.10 2.89 -3.82
C SER A 22 -0.89 1.39 -3.52
N VAL A 23 -0.70 1.03 -2.24
CA VAL A 23 -0.46 -0.36 -1.81
C VAL A 23 -1.74 -1.18 -1.75
N GLU A 24 -2.81 -0.62 -1.17
CA GLU A 24 -4.07 -1.36 -1.03
C GLU A 24 -4.88 -1.38 -2.33
N GLY A 25 -4.76 -0.37 -3.20
CA GLY A 25 -5.47 -0.33 -4.48
C GLY A 25 -5.17 -1.54 -5.37
N LYS A 26 -3.94 -2.08 -5.30
CA LYS A 26 -3.52 -3.29 -6.03
C LYS A 26 -3.70 -4.57 -5.20
N ARG A 27 -3.40 -4.55 -3.89
CA ARG A 27 -3.57 -5.72 -3.00
C ARG A 27 -5.02 -6.09 -2.71
N SER A 28 -5.96 -5.14 -2.79
CA SER A 28 -7.40 -5.41 -2.72
C SER A 28 -7.87 -6.35 -3.84
N ALA A 29 -7.14 -6.44 -4.97
CA ALA A 29 -7.48 -7.35 -6.06
C ALA A 29 -6.86 -8.75 -5.85
N CYS A 30 -5.63 -8.84 -5.32
CA CYS A 30 -4.98 -10.14 -5.05
C CYS A 30 -5.53 -10.87 -3.82
N TRP A 31 -5.97 -10.15 -2.77
CA TRP A 31 -6.53 -10.81 -1.57
C TRP A 31 -8.02 -11.14 -1.69
N VAL A 32 -8.74 -10.63 -2.70
CA VAL A 32 -10.19 -10.82 -2.86
C VAL A 32 -10.53 -11.94 -3.86
N MET A 33 -9.54 -12.60 -4.48
CA MET A 33 -9.82 -13.72 -5.39
C MET A 33 -8.77 -14.83 -5.26
N SER A 34 -9.02 -15.78 -4.35
CA SER A 34 -8.61 -17.18 -4.50
C SER A 34 -9.41 -18.05 -3.51
N PRO A 35 -10.47 -18.76 -3.94
CA PRO A 35 -11.10 -19.79 -3.13
C PRO A 35 -10.33 -21.09 -3.37
N SER A 36 -9.43 -21.46 -2.48
CA SER A 36 -8.90 -22.82 -2.44
C SER A 36 -8.67 -23.24 -0.99
N PRO A 37 -9.45 -24.21 -0.46
CA PRO A 37 -9.16 -24.77 0.85
C PRO A 37 -7.88 -25.63 0.78
N PRO A 38 -7.11 -25.74 1.87
CA PRO A 38 -5.99 -26.66 1.93
C PRO A 38 -6.49 -28.11 1.84
N GLU A 39 -5.99 -28.86 0.86
CA GLU A 39 -6.10 -30.31 0.83
C GLU A 39 -5.39 -30.88 2.06
N SER A 40 -6.15 -31.55 2.92
CA SER A 40 -5.61 -32.33 4.03
C SER A 40 -5.08 -33.65 3.49
N ILE A 41 -3.76 -33.81 3.55
CA ILE A 41 -3.09 -35.09 3.39
C ILE A 41 -3.42 -35.96 4.62
N GLY A 42 -3.99 -37.13 4.34
CA GLY A 42 -3.71 -38.35 5.11
C GLY A 42 -4.86 -38.92 5.92
N GLU A 43 -5.66 -39.81 5.32
CA GLU A 43 -5.90 -41.12 5.95
C GLU A 43 -6.16 -42.20 4.89
N ASN A 44 -5.21 -43.12 4.85
CA ASN A 44 -5.16 -44.29 4.01
C ASN A 44 -6.01 -45.39 4.69
N THR A 45 -7.10 -45.85 4.08
CA THR A 45 -7.58 -47.23 4.34
C THR A 45 -8.20 -47.84 3.10
N GLN A 46 -7.57 -48.94 2.68
CA GLN A 46 -7.90 -49.81 1.57
C GLN A 46 -9.30 -50.44 1.66
N ARG A 47 -9.92 -50.61 0.49
CA ARG A 47 -10.65 -51.79 -0.05
C ARG A 47 -11.71 -51.24 -1.01
N GLY A 48 -11.75 -51.55 -2.30
CA GLY A 48 -11.23 -52.68 -3.05
C GLY A 48 -12.36 -53.21 -3.93
N ARG A 49 -12.11 -53.28 -5.25
CA ARG A 49 -12.92 -53.91 -6.31
C ARG A 49 -14.23 -53.15 -6.63
N GLY A 50 -14.61 -52.89 -7.87
CA GLY A 50 -14.34 -53.49 -9.18
C GLY A 50 -15.67 -53.33 -9.92
N GLY A 51 -15.78 -52.56 -10.99
CA GLY A 51 -15.54 -53.06 -12.34
C GLY A 51 -16.79 -52.89 -13.22
N ARG A 52 -16.60 -52.15 -14.32
CA ARG A 52 -17.14 -52.30 -15.69
C ARG A 52 -18.65 -52.22 -15.97
N GLY A 53 -18.93 -51.38 -16.97
CA GLY A 53 -19.80 -51.61 -18.14
C GLY A 53 -21.30 -51.49 -17.85
N GLY A 54 -22.15 -50.89 -18.68
CA GLY A 54 -22.06 -50.45 -20.07
C GLY A 54 -23.50 -50.37 -20.59
N GLU A 55 -23.78 -49.36 -21.41
CA GLU A 55 -24.80 -49.30 -22.49
C GLU A 55 -26.32 -49.29 -22.17
N ASN A 56 -26.93 -48.16 -22.59
CA ASN A 56 -28.17 -48.00 -23.38
C ASN A 56 -29.05 -49.23 -23.66
N THR A 57 -30.38 -49.10 -23.50
CA THR A 57 -31.37 -48.81 -24.57
C THR A 57 -32.82 -48.97 -24.04
N GLN A 58 -33.74 -48.29 -24.74
CA GLN A 58 -35.16 -47.97 -24.52
C GLN A 58 -36.20 -49.10 -24.34
N ARG A 59 -37.38 -48.63 -23.85
CA ARG A 59 -38.78 -48.96 -24.23
C ARG A 59 -39.48 -50.17 -23.58
N GLY A 60 -40.67 -49.91 -23.02
CA GLY A 60 -41.78 -50.89 -23.04
C GLY A 60 -42.79 -50.84 -21.88
N ARG A 61 -43.98 -50.31 -22.20
CA ARG A 61 -45.31 -50.39 -21.52
C ARG A 61 -45.58 -51.55 -20.53
N GLY A 62 -46.34 -51.17 -19.48
CA GLY A 62 -47.64 -51.78 -19.15
C GLY A 62 -47.67 -52.82 -18.03
N GLY A 63 -48.67 -52.73 -17.14
CA GLY A 63 -49.12 -53.87 -16.33
C GLY A 63 -49.35 -53.59 -14.85
N GLU A 64 -50.60 -53.72 -14.44
CA GLU A 64 -51.19 -53.48 -13.13
C GLU A 64 -50.71 -54.40 -11.98
N ASN A 65 -51.04 -53.93 -10.77
CA ASN A 65 -51.57 -54.66 -9.63
C ASN A 65 -50.66 -55.41 -8.63
N THR A 66 -50.60 -54.81 -7.43
CA THR A 66 -51.12 -55.37 -6.16
C THR A 66 -50.19 -56.19 -5.26
N GLN A 67 -49.82 -55.48 -4.18
CA GLN A 67 -49.72 -55.88 -2.77
C GLN A 67 -48.49 -56.62 -2.21
N ARG A 68 -47.86 -55.86 -1.29
CA ARG A 68 -47.40 -56.24 0.07
C ARG A 68 -46.23 -57.23 0.19
N GLY A 69 -45.04 -56.63 0.27
CA GLY A 69 -43.96 -57.11 1.16
C GLY A 69 -43.43 -55.92 1.97
N ARG A 70 -43.86 -55.80 3.24
CA ARG A 70 -43.31 -54.82 4.20
C ARG A 70 -41.88 -55.23 4.53
N GLY A 71 -40.89 -54.48 4.07
CA GLY A 71 -39.50 -54.66 4.45
C GLY A 71 -38.62 -53.54 3.89
N VAL A 72 -37.86 -52.90 4.80
CA VAL A 72 -36.78 -51.94 4.51
C VAL A 72 -37.23 -50.54 4.07
N LEU A 73 -37.62 -49.71 5.04
CA LEU A 73 -37.62 -48.25 4.88
C LEU A 73 -37.06 -47.58 6.14
N TRP A 74 -35.77 -47.78 6.42
CA TRP A 74 -35.04 -47.02 7.44
C TRP A 74 -33.59 -46.69 7.08
N ALA A 75 -33.24 -46.65 5.78
CA ALA A 75 -31.88 -46.29 5.35
C ALA A 75 -31.77 -45.01 4.49
N ALA A 76 -32.90 -44.42 4.06
CA ALA A 76 -32.88 -43.25 3.16
C ALA A 76 -33.18 -41.90 3.84
N ILE A 77 -33.48 -41.87 5.15
CA ILE A 77 -33.82 -40.63 5.87
C ILE A 77 -32.61 -40.04 6.61
N ALA A 78 -31.52 -40.80 6.76
CA ALA A 78 -30.31 -40.34 7.46
C ALA A 78 -29.33 -39.51 6.59
N PHE A 79 -29.49 -39.51 5.26
CA PHE A 79 -28.61 -38.73 4.35
C PHE A 79 -29.19 -37.39 3.89
N SER A 80 -30.51 -37.20 3.94
CA SER A 80 -31.17 -35.95 3.48
C SER A 80 -31.32 -34.89 4.58
N LEU A 81 -31.22 -35.27 5.85
CA LEU A 81 -31.31 -34.34 6.98
C LEU A 81 -29.96 -33.75 7.40
N PHE A 82 -28.86 -34.32 6.88
CA PHE A 82 -27.51 -33.84 7.20
C PHE A 82 -26.94 -32.91 6.11
N SER A 83 -27.36 -33.04 4.84
CA SER A 83 -26.90 -32.13 3.78
C SER A 83 -27.59 -30.77 3.82
N SER A 84 -28.88 -30.68 4.19
CA SER A 84 -29.59 -29.40 4.24
C SER A 84 -29.05 -28.48 5.34
N SER A 85 -28.68 -29.02 6.51
CA SER A 85 -28.11 -28.21 7.60
C SER A 85 -26.72 -27.68 7.31
N ASP A 86 -25.91 -28.42 6.53
CA ASP A 86 -24.57 -28.00 6.13
C ASP A 86 -24.60 -27.06 4.91
N GLU A 87 -25.64 -27.12 4.08
CA GLU A 87 -25.95 -26.11 3.05
C GLU A 87 -26.44 -24.81 3.71
N ASP A 88 -27.39 -24.88 4.65
CA ASP A 88 -27.91 -23.71 5.39
C ASP A 88 -26.81 -22.98 6.18
N ARG A 89 -25.86 -23.73 6.78
CA ARG A 89 -24.70 -23.15 7.49
C ARG A 89 -23.69 -22.50 6.57
N ARG A 90 -23.44 -23.09 5.39
CA ARG A 90 -22.56 -22.49 4.37
C ARG A 90 -23.17 -21.20 3.84
N ASP A 91 -24.48 -21.18 3.63
CA ASP A 91 -25.23 -19.98 3.27
C ASP A 91 -25.16 -18.91 4.37
N GLU A 92 -25.24 -19.29 5.65
CA GLU A 92 -25.13 -18.34 6.77
C GLU A 92 -23.70 -17.77 6.90
N ALA A 93 -22.67 -18.60 6.76
CA ALA A 93 -21.27 -18.17 6.78
C ALA A 93 -20.98 -17.20 5.63
N GLN A 94 -21.44 -17.53 4.41
CA GLN A 94 -21.31 -16.67 3.24
C GLN A 94 -22.03 -15.34 3.43
N ARG A 95 -23.24 -15.33 3.98
CA ARG A 95 -23.99 -14.09 4.28
C ARG A 95 -23.25 -13.19 5.26
N LYS A 96 -22.64 -13.78 6.31
CA LYS A 96 -21.84 -13.02 7.28
C LYS A 96 -20.56 -12.47 6.65
N GLU A 97 -19.92 -13.22 5.76
CA GLU A 97 -18.77 -12.74 4.99
C GLU A 97 -19.14 -11.58 4.07
N ASP A 98 -20.25 -11.69 3.34
CA ASP A 98 -20.79 -10.60 2.50
C ASP A 98 -21.12 -9.36 3.34
N GLU A 99 -21.65 -9.54 4.54
CA GLU A 99 -21.91 -8.46 5.49
C GLU A 99 -20.62 -7.78 5.98
N ILE A 100 -19.59 -8.57 6.32
CA ILE A 100 -18.25 -8.04 6.65
C ILE A 100 -17.71 -7.20 5.48
N ILE A 101 -17.75 -7.73 4.26
CA ILE A 101 -17.30 -7.03 3.06
C ILE A 101 -18.08 -5.73 2.85
N LEU A 102 -19.40 -5.74 3.05
CA LEU A 102 -20.24 -4.55 2.94
C LEU A 102 -19.85 -3.49 3.98
N LEU A 103 -19.63 -3.88 5.23
CA LEU A 103 -19.21 -2.97 6.30
C LEU A 103 -17.84 -2.37 6.02
N LEU A 104 -16.88 -3.17 5.55
CA LEU A 104 -15.55 -2.71 5.15
C LEU A 104 -15.62 -1.71 3.98
N LYS A 105 -16.48 -1.97 2.99
CA LYS A 105 -16.74 -1.04 1.87
C LYS A 105 -17.36 0.27 2.37
N LYS A 106 -18.32 0.21 3.28
CA LYS A 106 -18.93 1.40 3.91
C LYS A 106 -17.89 2.19 4.70
N ALA A 107 -17.04 1.53 5.48
CA ALA A 107 -15.94 2.16 6.20
C ALA A 107 -14.99 2.90 5.25
N LYS A 108 -14.55 2.23 4.16
CA LYS A 108 -13.67 2.84 3.14
C LYS A 108 -14.31 4.04 2.45
N LEU A 109 -15.61 3.95 2.14
CA LEU A 109 -16.36 5.06 1.57
C LEU A 109 -16.47 6.23 2.55
N SER A 110 -16.75 5.97 3.83
CA SER A 110 -16.77 7.00 4.88
C SER A 110 -15.39 7.66 5.04
N LEU A 111 -14.30 6.89 5.01
CA LEU A 111 -12.94 7.43 5.03
C LEU A 111 -12.66 8.35 3.83
N SER A 112 -13.11 7.99 2.62
CA SER A 112 -12.95 8.84 1.43
C SER A 112 -13.75 10.14 1.50
N ARG A 113 -14.80 10.18 2.32
CA ARG A 113 -15.65 11.35 2.57
C ARG A 113 -15.26 12.11 3.83
N ASP A 114 -14.15 11.73 4.45
CA ASP A 114 -13.65 12.31 5.71
C ASP A 114 -14.61 12.14 6.91
N GLN A 115 -15.49 11.14 6.84
CA GLN A 115 -16.45 10.79 7.89
C GLN A 115 -15.83 9.79 8.87
N LEU A 116 -14.85 10.25 9.63
CA LEU A 116 -14.01 9.39 10.49
C LEU A 116 -14.81 8.61 11.54
N GLU A 117 -15.79 9.24 12.17
CA GLU A 117 -16.64 8.59 13.17
C GLU A 117 -17.53 7.49 12.56
N ALA A 118 -18.13 7.76 11.40
CA ALA A 118 -18.92 6.76 10.70
C ALA A 118 -18.06 5.56 10.26
N ALA A 119 -16.85 5.83 9.77
CA ALA A 119 -15.89 4.79 9.42
C ALA A 119 -15.53 3.92 10.64
N SER A 120 -15.26 4.56 11.79
CA SER A 120 -14.99 3.86 13.05
C SER A 120 -16.11 2.88 13.41
N VAL A 121 -17.37 3.31 13.36
CA VAL A 121 -18.53 2.46 13.69
C VAL A 121 -18.59 1.24 12.77
N PHE A 122 -18.43 1.42 11.46
CA PHE A 122 -18.46 0.31 10.51
C PHE A 122 -17.31 -0.69 10.73
N LEU A 123 -16.11 -0.21 11.09
CA LEU A 123 -14.97 -1.08 11.36
C LEU A 123 -15.16 -1.93 12.62
N HIS A 124 -15.71 -1.35 13.70
CA HIS A 124 -16.00 -2.12 14.91
C HIS A 124 -17.08 -3.18 14.67
N GLN A 125 -18.10 -2.87 13.87
CA GLN A 125 -19.12 -3.85 13.47
C GLN A 125 -18.52 -4.99 12.63
N ALA A 126 -17.66 -4.65 11.65
CA ALA A 126 -16.98 -5.64 10.82
C ALA A 126 -16.06 -6.56 11.66
N LEU A 127 -15.31 -5.98 12.60
CA LEU A 127 -14.43 -6.73 13.49
C LEU A 127 -15.21 -7.70 14.39
N ALA A 128 -16.34 -7.26 14.94
CA ALA A 128 -17.20 -8.12 15.77
C ALA A 128 -17.71 -9.33 14.97
N LEU A 129 -18.19 -9.12 13.74
CA LEU A 129 -18.61 -10.20 12.85
C LEU A 129 -17.44 -11.11 12.45
N ALA A 130 -16.27 -10.54 12.16
CA ALA A 130 -15.07 -11.31 11.80
C ALA A 130 -14.62 -12.26 12.92
N HIS A 131 -14.72 -11.82 14.18
CA HIS A 131 -14.49 -12.69 15.33
C HIS A 131 -15.54 -13.79 15.47
N GLN A 132 -16.82 -13.48 15.20
CA GLN A 132 -17.90 -14.48 15.26
C GLN A 132 -17.77 -15.57 14.19
N THR A 133 -17.27 -15.21 13.01
CA THR A 133 -17.04 -16.16 11.90
C THR A 133 -15.66 -16.82 11.95
N HIS A 134 -14.83 -16.47 12.94
CA HIS A 134 -13.42 -16.87 13.01
C HIS A 134 -12.64 -16.57 11.71
N ASN A 135 -13.03 -15.51 11.00
CA ASN A 135 -12.36 -15.09 9.77
C ASN A 135 -11.10 -14.30 10.12
N HIS A 136 -9.98 -15.04 10.18
CA HIS A 136 -8.68 -14.52 10.58
C HIS A 136 -8.21 -13.37 9.67
N GLN A 137 -8.45 -13.49 8.37
CA GLN A 137 -8.07 -12.47 7.40
C GLN A 137 -8.85 -11.17 7.60
N ALA A 138 -10.16 -11.27 7.81
CA ALA A 138 -11.01 -10.11 8.09
C ALA A 138 -10.62 -9.43 9.40
N ILE A 139 -10.22 -10.18 10.43
CA ILE A 139 -9.72 -9.64 11.70
C ILE A 139 -8.46 -8.79 11.48
N ILE A 140 -7.45 -9.34 10.79
CA ILE A 140 -6.19 -8.62 10.47
C ILE A 140 -6.49 -7.34 9.68
N TYR A 141 -7.36 -7.44 8.68
CA TYR A 141 -7.72 -6.31 7.84
C TYR A 141 -8.49 -5.22 8.61
N CYS A 142 -9.42 -5.60 9.49
CA CYS A 142 -10.12 -4.66 10.38
C CYS A 142 -9.13 -3.95 11.31
N TYR A 143 -8.24 -4.69 11.98
CA TYR A 143 -7.23 -4.08 12.86
C TYR A 143 -6.34 -3.10 12.10
N SER A 144 -5.91 -3.49 10.90
CA SER A 144 -5.12 -2.62 10.02
C SER A 144 -5.88 -1.33 9.71
N LEU A 145 -7.11 -1.41 9.20
CA LEU A 145 -7.93 -0.23 8.90
C LEU A 145 -8.17 0.68 10.12
N MET A 146 -8.46 0.10 11.28
CA MET A 146 -8.63 0.83 12.53
C MET A 146 -7.34 1.53 12.96
N ALA A 147 -6.18 0.87 12.78
CA ALA A 147 -4.89 1.44 13.11
C ALA A 147 -4.56 2.65 12.23
N ASN A 148 -4.88 2.59 10.93
CA ASN A 148 -4.70 3.72 10.03
C ASN A 148 -5.65 4.87 10.36
N LEU A 149 -6.90 4.57 10.71
CA LEU A 149 -7.84 5.58 11.19
C LEU A 149 -7.30 6.29 12.45
N ALA A 150 -6.82 5.51 13.42
CA ALA A 150 -6.22 6.05 14.64
C ALA A 150 -4.97 6.90 14.34
N PHE A 151 -4.13 6.47 13.39
CA PHE A 151 -2.95 7.21 12.97
C PHE A 151 -3.31 8.57 12.36
N VAL A 152 -4.28 8.60 11.43
CA VAL A 152 -4.75 9.83 10.78
C VAL A 152 -5.36 10.81 11.80
N GLN A 153 -6.00 10.29 12.84
CA GLN A 153 -6.52 11.11 13.96
C GLN A 153 -5.42 11.59 14.93
N GLY A 154 -4.16 11.17 14.75
CA GLY A 154 -3.05 11.49 15.66
C GLY A 154 -3.01 10.64 16.94
N HIS A 155 -3.86 9.61 17.05
CA HIS A 155 -3.88 8.67 18.17
C HIS A 155 -2.77 7.61 18.02
N LEU A 156 -1.50 8.04 18.02
CA LEU A 156 -0.34 7.21 17.69
C LEU A 156 -0.20 5.96 18.58
N ASP A 157 -0.43 6.08 19.89
CA ASP A 157 -0.35 4.95 20.82
C ASP A 157 -1.45 3.90 20.57
N HIS A 158 -2.61 4.34 20.09
CA HIS A 158 -3.70 3.44 19.74
C HIS A 158 -3.40 2.73 18.41
N ALA A 159 -2.91 3.46 17.42
CA ALA A 159 -2.45 2.89 16.15
C ALA A 159 -1.34 1.85 16.36
N GLU A 160 -0.36 2.14 17.22
CA GLU A 160 0.71 1.20 17.58
C GLU A 160 0.15 -0.12 18.12
N LYS A 161 -0.80 -0.06 19.05
CA LYS A 161 -1.42 -1.25 19.66
C LYS A 161 -2.18 -2.08 18.63
N LEU A 162 -2.93 -1.43 17.75
CA LEU A 162 -3.72 -2.10 16.71
C LEU A 162 -2.84 -2.78 15.67
N PHE A 163 -1.76 -2.13 15.22
CA PHE A 163 -0.79 -2.78 14.31
C PHE A 163 -0.03 -3.92 14.95
N LYS A 164 0.37 -3.79 16.23
CA LYS A 164 0.97 -4.92 16.98
C LYS A 164 0.01 -6.09 17.10
N ALA A 165 -1.28 -5.83 17.35
CA ALA A 165 -2.30 -6.88 17.41
C ALA A 165 -2.45 -7.58 16.05
N ALA A 166 -2.56 -6.81 14.95
CA ALA A 166 -2.62 -7.36 13.59
C ALA A 166 -1.40 -8.24 13.28
N MET A 167 -0.19 -7.72 13.53
CA MET A 167 1.06 -8.44 13.27
C MET A 167 1.21 -9.69 14.16
N SER A 168 0.84 -9.61 15.45
CA SER A 168 0.85 -10.77 16.35
C SER A 168 -0.08 -11.86 15.85
N PHE A 169 -1.24 -11.49 15.31
CA PHE A 169 -2.21 -12.43 14.79
C PHE A 169 -1.68 -13.14 13.54
N MET A 170 -1.04 -12.41 12.62
CA MET A 170 -0.36 -12.97 11.45
C MET A 170 0.73 -13.98 11.83
N LEU A 171 1.65 -13.59 12.74
CA LEU A 171 2.74 -14.46 13.19
C LEU A 171 2.21 -15.71 13.92
N SER A 172 1.20 -15.55 14.78
CA SER A 172 0.56 -16.70 15.45
C SER A 172 -0.18 -17.63 14.50
N GLY A 173 -0.64 -17.10 13.35
CA GLY A 173 -1.24 -17.85 12.26
C GLY A 173 -0.22 -18.52 11.34
N GLY A 174 1.08 -18.40 11.62
CA GLY A 174 2.15 -19.03 10.84
C GLY A 174 2.63 -18.23 9.64
N THR A 175 2.24 -16.96 9.49
CA THR A 175 2.80 -16.10 8.44
C THR A 175 4.30 -15.88 8.70
N PRO A 176 5.19 -16.15 7.72
CA PRO A 176 6.63 -15.94 7.88
C PRO A 176 7.01 -14.50 8.19
N GLU A 177 8.09 -14.30 8.94
CA GLU A 177 8.60 -12.95 9.28
C GLU A 177 9.06 -12.15 8.05
N ASP A 178 9.54 -12.84 7.01
CA ASP A 178 9.97 -12.26 5.74
C ASP A 178 8.82 -12.15 4.71
N ASP A 179 7.58 -12.43 5.11
CA ASP A 179 6.41 -12.19 4.28
C ASP A 179 6.17 -10.69 4.07
N ASN A 180 5.74 -10.32 2.86
CA ASN A 180 5.58 -8.91 2.51
C ASN A 180 4.50 -8.22 3.36
N ALA A 181 3.49 -8.94 3.85
CA ALA A 181 2.47 -8.38 4.73
C ALA A 181 3.04 -8.10 6.13
N VAL A 182 3.90 -8.96 6.68
CA VAL A 182 4.56 -8.73 7.98
C VAL A 182 5.53 -7.56 7.89
N ILE A 183 6.30 -7.48 6.80
CA ILE A 183 7.21 -6.36 6.53
C ILE A 183 6.42 -5.06 6.36
N GLU A 184 5.27 -5.07 5.70
CA GLU A 184 4.39 -3.90 5.58
C GLU A 184 3.90 -3.40 6.95
N MET A 185 3.46 -4.30 7.83
CA MET A 185 3.07 -3.94 9.21
C MET A 185 4.25 -3.38 10.00
N SER A 186 5.44 -3.95 9.81
CA SER A 186 6.68 -3.49 10.44
C SER A 186 7.07 -2.08 9.96
N LEU A 187 6.90 -1.78 8.68
CA LEU A 187 7.13 -0.46 8.11
C LEU A 187 6.18 0.60 8.69
N LYS A 188 4.90 0.24 8.85
CA LYS A 188 3.90 1.12 9.49
C LYS A 188 4.24 1.38 10.95
N LEU A 189 4.66 0.36 11.70
CA LEU A 189 5.14 0.52 13.08
C LEU A 189 6.40 1.39 13.16
N ALA A 190 7.38 1.20 12.28
CA ALA A 190 8.58 2.03 12.22
C ALA A 190 8.24 3.51 11.99
N THR A 191 7.25 3.78 11.14
CA THR A 191 6.74 5.13 10.87
C THR A 191 6.03 5.72 12.09
N ILE A 192 5.24 4.93 12.82
CA ILE A 192 4.63 5.38 14.08
C ILE A 192 5.69 5.72 15.13
N TYR A 193 6.72 4.88 15.27
CA TYR A 193 7.82 5.13 16.19
C TYR A 193 8.60 6.39 15.81
N ALA A 194 8.78 6.66 14.52
CA ALA A 194 9.37 7.89 14.03
C ALA A 194 8.56 9.13 14.47
N GLU A 195 7.23 9.11 14.30
CA GLU A 195 6.34 10.21 14.72
C GLU A 195 6.30 10.38 16.24
N GLN A 196 6.37 9.29 17.00
CA GLN A 196 6.49 9.31 18.47
C GLN A 196 7.89 9.72 18.98
N ASN A 197 8.86 10.00 18.09
CA ASN A 197 10.28 10.24 18.42
C ASN A 197 11.00 9.06 19.13
N LYS A 198 10.47 7.83 19.04
CA LYS A 198 11.13 6.61 19.53
C LYS A 198 12.21 6.16 18.53
N THR A 199 13.34 6.87 18.59
CA THR A 199 14.42 6.83 17.56
C THR A 199 14.98 5.42 17.35
N GLU A 200 15.34 4.72 18.42
CA GLU A 200 15.96 3.39 18.31
C GLU A 200 15.00 2.37 17.68
N LEU A 201 13.72 2.38 18.09
CA LEU A 201 12.70 1.50 17.53
C LEU A 201 12.40 1.82 16.06
N ALA A 202 12.36 3.10 15.70
CA ALA A 202 12.17 3.51 14.31
C ALA A 202 13.34 3.04 13.43
N GLU A 203 14.59 3.30 13.86
CA GLU A 203 15.78 2.89 13.11
C GLU A 203 15.88 1.37 12.98
N HIS A 204 15.56 0.63 14.05
CA HIS A 204 15.53 -0.83 14.02
C HIS A 204 14.43 -1.34 13.07
N GLY A 205 13.22 -0.79 13.13
CA GLY A 205 12.12 -1.19 12.26
C GLY A 205 12.42 -0.94 10.78
N PHE A 206 12.98 0.22 10.43
CA PHE A 206 13.39 0.49 9.05
C PHE A 206 14.52 -0.44 8.58
N ARG A 207 15.47 -0.76 9.47
CA ARG A 207 16.56 -1.70 9.18
C ARG A 207 16.02 -3.10 8.89
N PHE A 208 15.17 -3.62 9.78
CA PHE A 208 14.50 -4.91 9.60
C PHE A 208 13.79 -4.99 8.24
N CYS A 209 12.98 -3.99 7.89
CA CYS A 209 12.23 -4.03 6.63
C CYS A 209 13.15 -4.11 5.39
N LEU A 210 14.23 -3.32 5.40
CA LEU A 210 15.16 -3.27 4.28
C LEU A 210 16.02 -4.52 4.17
N GLU A 211 16.58 -5.00 5.28
CA GLU A 211 17.39 -6.22 5.31
C GLU A 211 16.57 -7.44 4.89
N SER A 212 15.36 -7.62 5.45
CA SER A 212 14.47 -8.73 5.11
C SER A 212 14.12 -8.76 3.62
N LEU A 213 13.80 -7.60 3.02
CA LEU A 213 13.48 -7.53 1.59
C LEU A 213 14.70 -7.73 0.69
N GLN A 214 15.85 -7.15 1.05
CA GLN A 214 17.09 -7.31 0.29
C GLN A 214 17.55 -8.76 0.30
N GLU A 215 17.53 -9.42 1.45
CA GLU A 215 17.87 -10.84 1.56
C GLU A 215 16.90 -11.71 0.76
N LYS A 216 15.60 -11.45 0.87
CA LYS A 216 14.56 -12.17 0.13
C LYS A 216 14.77 -12.05 -1.39
N LEU A 217 15.12 -10.87 -1.88
CA LEU A 217 15.40 -10.63 -3.30
C LEU A 217 16.72 -11.27 -3.74
N GLN A 218 17.79 -11.19 -2.94
CA GLN A 218 19.08 -11.82 -3.26
C GLN A 218 19.00 -13.35 -3.28
N ARG A 219 18.25 -13.96 -2.36
CA ARG A 219 18.03 -15.43 -2.35
C ARG A 219 17.35 -15.88 -3.64
N LYS A 220 16.39 -15.10 -4.14
CA LYS A 220 15.69 -15.38 -5.40
C LYS A 220 16.57 -15.17 -6.63
N GLU A 221 17.39 -14.11 -6.66
CA GLU A 221 18.36 -13.88 -7.75
C GLU A 221 19.39 -15.02 -7.87
N LYS A 222 19.80 -15.63 -6.75
CA LYS A 222 20.72 -16.78 -6.75
C LYS A 222 20.05 -18.11 -7.11
N ALA A 223 18.73 -18.19 -6.98
CA ALA A 223 17.95 -19.38 -7.29
C ALA A 223 17.52 -19.43 -8.76
N GLU A 224 17.49 -18.28 -9.46
CA GLU A 224 17.38 -18.25 -10.92
C GLU A 224 18.70 -18.79 -11.53
N PRO A 225 18.71 -19.93 -12.25
CA PRO A 225 19.93 -20.39 -12.89
C PRO A 225 20.33 -19.37 -13.96
N THR A 226 21.49 -18.75 -13.77
CA THR A 226 22.14 -17.93 -14.80
C THR A 226 22.35 -18.81 -16.02
N GLY A 227 21.60 -18.56 -17.09
CA GLY A 227 21.65 -19.29 -18.35
C GLY A 227 22.93 -19.04 -19.15
N GLU A 228 24.09 -19.20 -18.52
CA GLU A 228 25.38 -19.24 -19.19
C GLU A 228 25.96 -20.64 -19.07
N GLU A 229 26.17 -21.25 -20.26
CA GLU A 229 26.65 -22.61 -20.53
C GLU A 229 25.61 -23.75 -20.55
N ALA A 230 24.60 -23.62 -21.42
CA ALA A 230 24.00 -24.80 -22.05
C ALA A 230 24.53 -24.93 -23.48
N GLU A 231 25.54 -25.79 -23.68
CA GLU A 231 25.87 -26.37 -24.98
C GLU A 231 24.59 -26.92 -25.65
N PRO A 232 24.42 -26.78 -26.98
CA PRO A 232 23.22 -27.25 -27.66
C PRO A 232 23.32 -28.76 -27.89
N THR A 233 23.18 -29.56 -26.83
CA THR A 233 22.91 -31.00 -26.98
C THR A 233 21.41 -31.20 -27.02
N GLY A 234 20.89 -31.51 -28.20
CA GLY A 234 19.47 -31.65 -28.51
C GLY A 234 18.81 -32.87 -27.87
N GLU A 235 18.57 -32.80 -26.57
CA GLU A 235 17.56 -33.61 -25.90
C GLU A 235 16.60 -32.66 -25.18
N GLU A 236 15.32 -32.79 -25.50
CA GLU A 236 14.22 -32.07 -24.83
C GLU A 236 14.21 -32.45 -23.35
N ALA A 237 14.88 -31.64 -22.53
CA ALA A 237 14.76 -31.72 -21.09
C ALA A 237 13.41 -31.10 -20.72
N GLU A 238 12.46 -31.95 -20.32
CA GLU A 238 11.23 -31.47 -19.68
C GLU A 238 11.59 -30.62 -18.44
N PRO A 239 10.92 -29.48 -18.23
CA PRO A 239 11.15 -28.68 -17.04
C PRO A 239 10.55 -29.42 -15.84
N THR A 240 11.37 -30.15 -15.11
CA THR A 240 11.01 -30.65 -13.79
C THR A 240 10.79 -29.44 -12.89
N GLY A 241 9.56 -29.31 -12.40
CA GLY A 241 9.05 -28.12 -11.73
C GLY A 241 9.74 -27.84 -10.40
N GLU A 242 10.47 -26.73 -10.36
CA GLU A 242 10.47 -25.84 -9.21
C GLU A 242 9.79 -24.56 -9.70
N GLU A 243 8.63 -24.25 -9.10
CA GLU A 243 7.78 -23.15 -9.52
C GLU A 243 8.56 -21.84 -9.47
N ALA A 244 8.89 -21.29 -10.64
CA ALA A 244 9.27 -19.90 -10.78
C ALA A 244 8.12 -19.07 -10.21
N GLU A 245 8.32 -18.57 -8.99
CA GLU A 245 7.42 -17.62 -8.33
C GLU A 245 6.96 -16.55 -9.34
N PRO A 246 5.65 -16.23 -9.46
CA PRO A 246 5.17 -15.35 -10.51
C PRO A 246 5.94 -14.03 -10.48
N THR A 247 6.37 -13.53 -11.65
CA THR A 247 7.07 -12.24 -11.83
C THR A 247 6.45 -11.10 -11.01
N GLU A 248 5.14 -11.16 -10.75
CA GLU A 248 4.38 -10.25 -9.90
C GLU A 248 4.82 -10.22 -8.42
N GLN A 249 5.15 -11.36 -7.80
CA GLN A 249 5.55 -11.36 -6.39
C GLN A 249 6.95 -10.77 -6.16
N ARG A 250 7.86 -10.98 -7.12
CA ARG A 250 9.19 -10.32 -7.15
C ARG A 250 9.01 -8.81 -7.26
N LYS A 251 8.15 -8.38 -8.18
CA LYS A 251 7.77 -6.97 -8.36
C LYS A 251 7.17 -6.37 -7.09
N ASP A 252 6.23 -7.04 -6.43
CA ASP A 252 5.63 -6.59 -5.18
C ASP A 252 6.67 -6.39 -4.07
N SER A 253 7.63 -7.31 -3.95
CA SER A 253 8.71 -7.22 -2.97
C SER A 253 9.65 -6.06 -3.27
N ARG A 254 9.96 -5.82 -4.55
CA ARG A 254 10.77 -4.67 -5.00
C ARG A 254 10.05 -3.35 -4.75
N LEU A 255 8.76 -3.26 -5.06
CA LEU A 255 7.97 -2.07 -4.77
C LEU A 255 7.91 -1.78 -3.27
N LEU A 256 7.71 -2.80 -2.42
CA LEU A 256 7.75 -2.63 -0.97
C LEU A 256 9.13 -2.16 -0.48
N LEU A 257 10.21 -2.60 -1.11
CA LEU A 257 11.57 -2.13 -0.82
C LEU A 257 11.71 -0.64 -1.14
N GLY A 258 11.19 -0.20 -2.29
CA GLY A 258 11.13 1.22 -2.65
C GLY A 258 10.37 2.07 -1.62
N LEU A 259 9.24 1.56 -1.12
CA LEU A 259 8.47 2.23 -0.08
C LEU A 259 9.20 2.30 1.28
N CYS A 260 9.99 1.28 1.61
CA CYS A 260 10.83 1.28 2.80
C CYS A 260 11.91 2.36 2.72
N PHE A 261 12.56 2.49 1.56
CA PHE A 261 13.53 3.55 1.31
C PHE A 261 12.89 4.93 1.40
N ASP A 262 11.78 5.18 0.71
CA ASP A 262 11.04 6.45 0.78
C ASP A 262 10.67 6.83 2.23
N SER A 263 10.05 5.91 2.97
CA SER A 263 9.65 6.17 4.37
C SER A 263 10.85 6.48 5.26
N ARG A 264 11.97 5.74 5.10
CA ARG A 264 13.21 6.00 5.85
C ARG A 264 13.86 7.33 5.43
N ALA A 265 13.78 7.70 4.16
CA ALA A 265 14.28 8.97 3.64
C ALA A 265 13.56 10.15 4.30
N ARG A 266 12.22 10.10 4.37
CA ARG A 266 11.40 11.08 5.07
C ARG A 266 11.76 11.19 6.55
N TYR A 267 11.91 10.05 7.21
CA TYR A 267 12.38 10.01 8.61
C TYR A 267 13.75 10.69 8.76
N ARG A 268 14.75 10.33 7.95
CA ARG A 268 16.11 10.90 7.99
C ARG A 268 16.11 12.40 7.69
N ALA A 269 15.31 12.84 6.73
CA ALA A 269 15.14 14.26 6.42
C ALA A 269 14.59 15.05 7.62
N SER A 270 13.58 14.50 8.32
CA SER A 270 13.04 15.11 9.54
C SER A 270 14.08 15.25 10.66
N ARG A 271 15.05 14.33 10.71
CA ARG A 271 16.19 14.33 11.64
C ARG A 271 17.39 15.12 11.14
N ARG A 272 17.25 15.89 10.05
CA ARG A 272 18.31 16.69 9.40
C ARG A 272 19.48 15.87 8.85
N ARG A 273 19.32 14.56 8.66
CA ARG A 273 20.32 13.68 8.05
C ARG A 273 20.16 13.69 6.52
N LEU A 274 20.37 14.87 5.92
CA LEU A 274 20.01 15.14 4.52
C LEU A 274 20.78 14.27 3.51
N GLN A 275 22.05 13.97 3.78
CA GLN A 275 22.88 13.12 2.92
C GLN A 275 22.39 11.67 2.91
N GLU A 276 21.94 11.15 4.06
CA GLU A 276 21.37 9.81 4.14
C GLU A 276 19.98 9.75 3.49
N ALA A 277 19.17 10.81 3.65
CA ALA A 277 17.86 10.90 2.99
C ALA A 277 17.99 10.94 1.47
N GLU A 278 18.97 11.68 0.93
CA GLU A 278 19.25 11.72 -0.51
C GLU A 278 19.57 10.33 -1.07
N ARG A 279 20.39 9.54 -0.36
CA ARG A 279 20.71 8.15 -0.75
C ARG A 279 19.46 7.29 -0.80
N ASP A 280 18.64 7.34 0.24
CA ASP A 280 17.41 6.55 0.29
C ASP A 280 16.41 6.97 -0.81
N TYR A 281 16.22 8.27 -1.05
CA TYR A 281 15.35 8.73 -2.13
C TYR A 281 15.84 8.31 -3.52
N ARG A 282 17.16 8.25 -3.76
CA ARG A 282 17.70 7.74 -5.01
C ARG A 282 17.39 6.25 -5.21
N GLU A 283 17.56 5.43 -4.18
CA GLU A 283 17.22 4.00 -4.26
C GLU A 283 15.72 3.81 -4.46
N ALA A 284 14.88 4.56 -3.74
CA ALA A 284 13.43 4.53 -3.94
C ALA A 284 13.03 4.94 -5.37
N LEU A 285 13.62 6.02 -5.89
CA LEU A 285 13.36 6.51 -7.24
C LEU A 285 13.77 5.47 -8.29
N LYS A 286 14.98 4.92 -8.18
CA LYS A 286 15.48 3.89 -9.10
C LYS A 286 14.54 2.69 -9.17
N ILE A 287 14.14 2.15 -8.01
CA ILE A 287 13.19 1.03 -7.95
C ILE A 287 11.86 1.41 -8.61
N CYS A 288 11.35 2.60 -8.33
CA CYS A 288 10.07 3.05 -8.87
C CYS A 288 10.12 3.22 -10.40
N GLU A 289 11.21 3.76 -10.94
CA GLU A 289 11.44 3.88 -12.38
C GLU A 289 11.52 2.51 -13.06
N GLU A 290 12.27 1.57 -12.48
CA GLU A 290 12.44 0.21 -13.01
C GLU A 290 11.12 -0.57 -13.02
N GLU A 291 10.31 -0.47 -11.95
CA GLU A 291 9.10 -1.29 -11.78
C GLU A 291 7.81 -0.66 -12.36
N GLN A 292 7.75 0.67 -12.41
CA GLN A 292 6.53 1.41 -12.73
C GLN A 292 6.71 2.41 -13.89
N GLY A 293 7.94 2.76 -14.25
CA GLY A 293 8.26 3.69 -15.33
C GLY A 293 8.39 5.16 -14.89
N HIS A 294 8.93 5.98 -15.78
CA HIS A 294 9.30 7.37 -15.50
C HIS A 294 8.11 8.32 -15.30
N THR A 295 6.95 8.01 -15.89
CA THR A 295 5.74 8.84 -15.80
C THR A 295 4.78 8.38 -14.71
N HIS A 296 5.12 7.33 -13.97
CA HIS A 296 4.27 6.83 -12.89
C HIS A 296 4.16 7.87 -11.77
N PRO A 297 2.98 8.02 -11.15
CA PRO A 297 2.79 9.03 -10.13
C PRO A 297 3.79 9.05 -8.98
N GLN A 298 4.10 7.86 -8.46
CA GLN A 298 5.06 7.71 -7.39
C GLN A 298 6.48 8.13 -7.82
N THR A 299 6.86 7.89 -9.07
CA THR A 299 8.17 8.30 -9.61
C THR A 299 8.29 9.81 -9.58
N LEU A 300 7.28 10.52 -10.07
CA LEU A 300 7.29 11.99 -10.14
C LEU A 300 7.29 12.64 -8.75
N VAL A 301 6.58 12.04 -7.79
CA VAL A 301 6.63 12.46 -6.38
C VAL A 301 8.03 12.26 -5.79
N LEU A 302 8.66 11.10 -6.02
CA LEU A 302 10.02 10.82 -5.55
C LEU A 302 11.06 11.78 -6.14
N MET A 303 10.92 12.16 -7.42
CA MET A 303 11.77 13.21 -8.02
C MET A 303 11.59 14.56 -7.31
N SER A 304 10.35 14.94 -6.99
CA SER A 304 10.06 16.19 -6.29
C SER A 304 10.57 16.20 -4.84
N ASP A 305 10.46 15.07 -4.13
CA ASP A 305 10.98 14.91 -2.78
C ASP A 305 12.52 14.93 -2.77
N LEU A 306 13.17 14.24 -3.71
CA LEU A 306 14.61 14.30 -3.89
C LEU A 306 15.08 15.73 -4.20
N ALA A 307 14.37 16.46 -5.07
CA ALA A 307 14.66 17.87 -5.35
C ALA A 307 14.57 18.73 -4.07
N THR A 308 13.58 18.49 -3.22
CA THR A 308 13.45 19.17 -1.93
C THR A 308 14.63 18.89 -1.00
N ILE A 309 15.17 17.66 -1.00
CA ILE A 309 16.38 17.32 -0.24
C ILE A 309 17.61 18.02 -0.80
N LEU A 310 17.78 18.06 -2.12
CA LEU A 310 18.89 18.76 -2.77
C LEU A 310 18.87 20.27 -2.46
N ASP A 311 17.69 20.88 -2.53
CA ASP A 311 17.49 22.29 -2.16
C ASP A 311 17.82 22.55 -0.68
N LEU A 312 17.41 21.65 0.21
CA LEU A 312 17.76 21.72 1.64
C LEU A 312 19.27 21.60 1.91
N GLN A 313 20.02 20.97 1.01
CA GLN A 313 21.49 20.90 1.06
C GLN A 313 22.17 22.13 0.42
N GLY A 314 21.40 23.09 -0.12
CA GLY A 314 21.93 24.26 -0.84
C GLY A 314 22.25 24.00 -2.32
N ARG A 315 21.95 22.81 -2.84
CA ARG A 315 22.16 22.43 -4.25
C ARG A 315 20.95 22.85 -5.09
N HIS A 316 20.71 24.15 -5.16
CA HIS A 316 19.48 24.70 -5.74
C HIS A 316 19.34 24.45 -7.25
N ASP A 317 20.45 24.48 -8.00
CA ASP A 317 20.41 24.24 -9.46
C ASP A 317 20.05 22.78 -9.77
N ASP A 318 20.68 21.82 -9.08
CA ASP A 318 20.36 20.39 -9.20
C ASP A 318 18.89 20.12 -8.82
N ALA A 319 18.42 20.75 -7.74
CA ALA A 319 17.04 20.65 -7.29
C ALA A 319 16.06 21.19 -8.35
N LEU A 320 16.38 22.36 -8.93
CA LEU A 320 15.53 23.01 -9.91
C LEU A 320 15.45 22.19 -11.20
N GLN A 321 16.57 21.65 -11.69
CA GLN A 321 16.58 20.77 -12.86
C GLN A 321 15.71 19.53 -12.64
N LEU A 322 15.85 18.88 -11.48
CA LEU A 322 15.12 17.65 -11.18
C LEU A 322 13.60 17.90 -11.06
N VAL A 323 13.17 18.95 -10.35
CA VAL A 323 11.74 19.25 -10.21
C VAL A 323 11.13 19.76 -11.52
N GLN A 324 11.88 20.48 -12.35
CA GLN A 324 11.44 20.89 -13.68
C GLN A 324 11.16 19.69 -14.57
N HIS A 325 12.08 18.72 -14.59
CA HIS A 325 11.88 17.47 -15.32
C HIS A 325 10.61 16.75 -14.83
N ALA A 326 10.41 16.64 -13.51
CA ALA A 326 9.21 16.03 -12.95
C ALA A 326 7.92 16.76 -13.37
N VAL A 327 7.92 18.10 -13.40
CA VAL A 327 6.77 18.91 -13.85
C VAL A 327 6.50 18.72 -15.34
N GLU A 328 7.53 18.65 -16.18
CA GLU A 328 7.40 18.41 -17.62
C GLU A 328 6.78 17.04 -17.92
N LEU A 329 7.31 15.98 -17.29
CA LEU A 329 6.71 14.64 -17.38
C LEU A 329 5.27 14.65 -16.85
N SER A 330 5.02 15.27 -15.70
CA SER A 330 3.71 15.38 -15.08
C SER A 330 2.66 16.06 -15.99
N ARG A 331 3.07 17.06 -16.78
CA ARG A 331 2.20 17.74 -17.76
C ARG A 331 1.87 16.85 -18.96
N SER A 332 2.78 15.96 -19.36
CA SER A 332 2.57 15.06 -20.50
C SER A 332 1.50 13.98 -20.26
N VAL A 333 1.27 13.59 -19.00
CA VAL A 333 0.36 12.49 -18.63
C VAL A 333 -0.84 12.89 -17.77
N THR A 334 -1.09 14.20 -17.59
CA THR A 334 -2.18 14.73 -16.72
C THR A 334 -2.15 14.11 -15.31
N HIS A 335 -1.06 14.37 -14.59
CA HIS A 335 -0.82 13.80 -13.26
C HIS A 335 -1.71 14.40 -12.15
N PRO A 336 -2.24 13.60 -11.19
CA PRO A 336 -3.14 14.07 -10.14
C PRO A 336 -2.51 15.02 -9.10
N ASP A 337 -1.18 14.99 -8.95
CA ASP A 337 -0.44 15.83 -7.99
C ASP A 337 0.42 16.93 -8.64
N LEU A 338 0.12 17.33 -9.89
CA LEU A 338 0.87 18.41 -10.56
C LEU A 338 0.96 19.68 -9.70
N GLN A 339 -0.09 20.01 -8.93
CA GLN A 339 -0.12 21.12 -7.98
C GLN A 339 0.96 21.03 -6.91
N VAL A 340 1.30 19.84 -6.43
CA VAL A 340 2.34 19.63 -5.42
C VAL A 340 3.72 19.89 -6.02
N LEU A 341 3.98 19.32 -7.20
CA LEU A 341 5.25 19.49 -7.91
C LEU A 341 5.51 20.97 -8.23
N LEU A 342 4.50 21.69 -8.72
CA LEU A 342 4.57 23.13 -8.99
C LEU A 342 4.82 23.94 -7.71
N GLY A 343 4.16 23.58 -6.60
CA GLY A 343 4.37 24.22 -5.30
C GLY A 343 5.80 24.02 -4.78
N ASN A 344 6.36 22.82 -4.94
CA ASN A 344 7.75 22.52 -4.56
C ASN A 344 8.74 23.30 -5.45
N MET A 345 8.52 23.33 -6.76
CA MET A 345 9.34 24.13 -7.68
C MET A 345 9.29 25.62 -7.33
N ALA A 346 8.12 26.16 -7.00
CA ALA A 346 7.97 27.55 -6.57
C ALA A 346 8.73 27.83 -5.26
N GLY A 347 8.78 26.87 -4.33
CA GLY A 347 9.57 26.95 -3.11
C GLY A 347 11.08 26.98 -3.35
N ILE A 348 11.57 26.14 -4.27
CA ILE A 348 12.98 26.13 -4.68
C ILE A 348 13.36 27.47 -5.34
N LEU A 349 12.52 27.98 -6.24
CA LEU A 349 12.72 29.29 -6.88
C LEU A 349 12.75 30.43 -5.86
N LEU A 350 11.91 30.36 -4.83
CA LEU A 350 11.92 31.32 -3.72
C LEU A 350 13.26 31.30 -2.94
N HIS A 351 13.88 30.14 -2.71
CA HIS A 351 15.21 30.06 -2.09
C HIS A 351 16.32 30.67 -2.97
N THR A 352 16.21 30.55 -4.30
CA THR A 352 17.15 31.18 -5.25
C THR A 352 16.91 32.68 -5.46
N GLY A 353 15.90 33.28 -4.81
CA GLY A 353 15.56 34.70 -4.98
C GLY A 353 14.80 35.03 -6.27
N ARG A 354 14.38 34.03 -7.06
CA ARG A 354 13.56 34.20 -8.27
C ARG A 354 12.08 34.39 -7.91
N LEU A 355 11.78 35.51 -7.26
CA LEU A 355 10.46 35.77 -6.64
C LEU A 355 9.32 35.79 -7.67
N GLU A 356 9.55 36.35 -8.85
CA GLU A 356 8.54 36.51 -9.91
C GLU A 356 8.11 35.15 -10.48
N ASP A 357 9.09 34.28 -10.78
CA ASP A 357 8.82 32.92 -11.21
C ASP A 357 8.12 32.11 -10.11
N SER A 358 8.55 32.28 -8.84
CA SER A 358 7.93 31.64 -7.69
C SER A 358 6.44 31.99 -7.56
N VAL A 359 6.07 33.27 -7.66
CA VAL A 359 4.65 33.68 -7.64
C VAL A 359 3.86 33.04 -8.77
N ARG A 360 4.41 33.04 -10.00
CA ARG A 360 3.72 32.46 -11.16
C ARG A 360 3.37 30.98 -10.92
N PHE A 361 4.34 30.19 -10.46
CA PHE A 361 4.12 28.76 -10.23
C PHE A 361 3.26 28.48 -9.01
N TYR A 362 3.35 29.27 -7.94
CA TYR A 362 2.41 29.15 -6.82
C TYR A 362 0.96 29.48 -7.23
N GLN A 363 0.74 30.46 -8.11
CA GLN A 363 -0.60 30.77 -8.60
C GLN A 363 -1.17 29.65 -9.48
N GLU A 364 -0.34 29.06 -10.34
CA GLU A 364 -0.71 27.88 -11.14
C GLU A 364 -1.07 26.70 -10.22
N ALA A 365 -0.21 26.40 -9.24
CA ALA A 365 -0.44 25.36 -8.24
C ALA A 365 -1.73 25.58 -7.46
N LEU A 366 -2.02 26.84 -7.05
CA LEU A 366 -3.21 27.18 -6.28
C LEU A 366 -4.50 26.94 -7.08
N SER A 367 -4.49 27.32 -8.37
CA SER A 367 -5.62 27.07 -9.28
C SER A 367 -5.93 25.58 -9.38
N LEU A 368 -4.91 24.75 -9.60
CA LEU A 368 -5.05 23.30 -9.68
C LEU A 368 -5.50 22.67 -8.35
N ALA A 369 -4.94 23.12 -7.23
CA ALA A 369 -5.32 22.65 -5.90
C ALA A 369 -6.80 22.95 -5.57
N LEU A 370 -7.30 24.13 -5.96
CA LEU A 370 -8.71 24.49 -5.80
C LEU A 370 -9.63 23.64 -6.68
N GLN A 371 -9.23 23.38 -7.93
CA GLN A 371 -9.97 22.48 -8.84
C GLN A 371 -10.04 21.06 -8.28
N ALA A 372 -8.95 20.57 -7.69
CA ALA A 372 -8.85 19.27 -7.04
C ALA A 372 -9.54 19.21 -5.66
N LYS A 373 -10.04 20.34 -5.13
CA LYS A 373 -10.58 20.49 -3.75
C LYS A 373 -9.59 20.05 -2.67
N ASP A 374 -8.31 20.22 -2.94
CA ASP A 374 -7.19 19.79 -2.12
C ASP A 374 -6.83 20.89 -1.11
N GLN A 375 -7.56 20.93 0.02
CA GLN A 375 -7.43 21.99 1.02
C GLN A 375 -6.04 22.05 1.67
N GLU A 376 -5.37 20.91 1.79
CA GLU A 376 -4.03 20.83 2.36
C GLU A 376 -3.01 21.51 1.42
N ALA A 377 -3.06 21.21 0.11
CA ALA A 377 -2.24 21.92 -0.86
C ALA A 377 -2.56 23.41 -0.91
N VAL A 378 -3.85 23.79 -0.90
CA VAL A 378 -4.27 25.20 -0.88
C VAL A 378 -3.62 25.95 0.29
N HIS A 379 -3.68 25.39 1.50
CA HIS A 379 -3.08 25.99 2.68
C HIS A 379 -1.56 26.12 2.54
N ALA A 380 -0.87 25.05 2.12
CA ALA A 380 0.58 25.05 1.94
C ALA A 380 1.05 26.10 0.90
N ILE A 381 0.33 26.21 -0.22
CA ILE A 381 0.63 27.15 -1.30
C ILE A 381 0.39 28.60 -0.85
N GLN A 382 -0.68 28.86 -0.10
CA GLN A 382 -0.96 30.19 0.45
C GLN A 382 0.13 30.66 1.41
N GLU A 383 0.65 29.76 2.24
CA GLU A 383 1.80 30.07 3.10
C GLU A 383 3.07 30.37 2.30
N GLY A 384 3.31 29.62 1.22
CA GLY A 384 4.38 29.92 0.27
C GLY A 384 4.26 31.34 -0.32
N LEU A 385 3.06 31.71 -0.79
CA LEU A 385 2.79 33.05 -1.32
C LEU A 385 2.98 34.17 -0.28
N LYS A 386 2.63 33.92 1.00
CA LYS A 386 2.90 34.87 2.09
C LYS A 386 4.40 35.09 2.30
N GLU A 387 5.20 34.03 2.25
CA GLU A 387 6.66 34.15 2.35
C GLU A 387 7.25 34.90 1.14
N VAL A 388 6.75 34.66 -0.07
CA VAL A 388 7.19 35.43 -1.26
C VAL A 388 6.91 36.92 -1.07
N LYS A 389 5.71 37.27 -0.60
CA LYS A 389 5.33 38.67 -0.34
C LYS A 389 6.29 39.31 0.68
N LYS A 390 6.58 38.60 1.77
CA LYS A 390 7.52 39.06 2.79
C LYS A 390 8.91 39.32 2.21
N ARG A 391 9.46 38.42 1.38
CA ARG A 391 10.79 38.63 0.77
C ARG A 391 10.82 39.78 -0.23
N ARG A 392 9.71 40.03 -0.95
CA ARG A 392 9.59 41.22 -1.81
C ARG A 392 9.66 42.51 -1.00
N GLU A 393 8.97 42.58 0.13
CA GLU A 393 9.01 43.74 1.03
C GLU A 393 10.41 43.94 1.63
N GLU A 394 11.09 42.86 2.03
CA GLU A 394 12.48 42.93 2.52
C GLU A 394 13.45 43.40 1.44
N LYS A 395 13.30 42.92 0.20
CA LYS A 395 14.12 43.36 -0.93
C LYS A 395 13.93 44.85 -1.22
N LYS A 396 12.67 45.30 -1.28
CA LYS A 396 12.35 46.72 -1.51
C LYS A 396 12.91 47.64 -0.42
N LYS A 397 12.83 47.22 0.85
CA LYS A 397 13.40 47.99 1.97
C LYS A 397 14.92 48.13 1.86
N LYS A 398 15.61 47.07 1.43
CA LYS A 398 17.06 47.13 1.20
C LYS A 398 17.42 48.07 0.06
N GLU A 399 16.69 48.00 -1.05
CA GLU A 399 16.87 48.93 -2.19
C GLU A 399 16.65 50.39 -1.73
N GLU A 400 15.61 50.67 -0.93
CA GLU A 400 15.34 52.00 -0.36
C GLU A 400 16.37 52.47 0.70
N GLU A 401 17.09 51.54 1.34
CA GLU A 401 18.18 51.84 2.29
C GLU A 401 19.49 52.13 1.55
N GLU A 402 19.81 51.34 0.53
CA GLU A 402 20.98 51.53 -0.35
C GLU A 402 20.89 52.87 -1.09
N GLU A 403 19.73 53.24 -1.63
CA GLU A 403 19.51 54.55 -2.28
C GLU A 403 19.75 55.73 -1.33
N LYS A 404 19.48 55.58 -0.03
CA LYS A 404 19.69 56.64 0.99
C LYS A 404 21.12 56.72 1.50
N GLU A 405 21.91 55.68 1.34
CA GLU A 405 23.34 55.69 1.69
C GLU A 405 24.19 56.27 0.54
N GLU A 406 23.66 56.27 -0.70
CA GLU A 406 24.30 56.85 -1.88
C GLU A 406 23.99 58.34 -2.09
N GLU A 407 22.91 58.87 -1.50
CA GLU A 407 22.56 60.31 -1.43
C GLU A 407 23.23 61.04 -0.25
#